data_AF-A0AAV3U7Y8-F1
#
_entry.id   AF-A0AAV3U7Y8-F1
#
_cell.length_a   1.000
_cell.length_b   1.000
_cell.length_c   1.000
_cell.angle_alpha   90.00
_cell.angle_beta   90.00
_cell.angle_gamma   90.00
#
_symmetry.space_group_name_H-M   'P 1'
#
loop_
_entity.id
_entity.type
_entity.pdbx_description
1 polymer ?
#
loop_
_entity_poly.entity_id
_entity_poly.type
_entity_poly.pdbx_seq_one_letter_code
_entity_poly.pdbx_strand_id
1 'polypeptide(L)'
;MYCCKDCFWDTDLKNHIQRNSSKIGNCDFCGMQSNLLDPLELKEKFEFLKDNMFLSSNDGRTLANSFQYEFKVFNEDNVANIDELLRAIIDDPSLTEGKFELISDSSRLSNGWDDLRSELISRNRFFPRTKIFSSLFRGGKSDELIVFELLLSQLTTKLPIGCQLFRARITDQIQCFPQDLDKPPSALAGDGRANPAGISYLYCSTDRDTALTEVRPSTGSVIYLADLKTKRSVNLLDLTSPRRMFSAFHFPDNLAHLALELIVLLEKLSEELTAPVAEAKQLSYLPTQFFCEFIKSQEQFDGIKFLSSLTKQPNVVLFCEDSNEAVHFERYEKCIVRKTTHEFNHETSTF
;
A
#
# COMPACT_ATOMS: atom_id res chain seq x y z
N MET A 1 34.10 -2.42 -1.47
CA MET A 1 33.01 -2.01 -0.56
C MET A 1 31.94 -3.09 -0.62
N TYR A 2 31.12 -3.24 0.42
CA TYR A 2 30.11 -4.28 0.55
C TYR A 2 28.79 -3.66 1.00
N CYS A 3 27.70 -4.01 0.32
CA CYS A 3 26.35 -3.62 0.69
C CYS A 3 25.60 -4.76 1.38
N CYS A 4 24.46 -4.44 2.00
CA CYS A 4 23.58 -5.44 2.61
C CYS A 4 22.12 -5.20 2.21
N LYS A 5 21.25 -6.16 2.55
CA LYS A 5 19.81 -6.11 2.25
C LYS A 5 19.12 -4.84 2.79
N ASP A 6 19.64 -4.28 3.89
CA ASP A 6 19.03 -3.15 4.59
C ASP A 6 19.34 -1.80 3.89
N CYS A 7 20.17 -1.82 2.83
CA CYS A 7 20.41 -0.68 1.93
C CYS A 7 19.29 -0.45 0.91
N PHE A 8 18.36 -1.39 0.76
CA PHE A 8 17.33 -1.37 -0.28
C PHE A 8 15.93 -1.48 0.34
N TRP A 9 14.91 -0.95 -0.35
CA TRP A 9 13.52 -1.30 -0.09
C TRP A 9 13.08 -2.49 -0.94
N ASP A 10 13.56 -2.55 -2.19
CA ASP A 10 13.23 -3.55 -3.20
C ASP A 10 13.38 -4.99 -2.70
N THR A 11 12.30 -5.75 -2.81
CA THR A 11 12.20 -7.10 -2.24
C THR A 11 13.03 -8.13 -3.00
N ASP A 12 13.22 -8.00 -4.32
CA ASP A 12 14.06 -8.91 -5.10
C ASP A 12 15.54 -8.69 -4.77
N LEU A 13 15.98 -7.43 -4.66
CA LEU A 13 17.35 -7.11 -4.24
C LEU A 13 17.66 -7.63 -2.82
N LYS A 14 16.74 -7.43 -1.87
CA LYS A 14 16.86 -7.98 -0.51
C LYS A 14 17.05 -9.50 -0.53
N ASN A 15 16.18 -10.20 -1.25
CA ASN A 15 16.23 -11.66 -1.35
C ASN A 15 17.51 -12.14 -2.06
N HIS A 16 17.93 -11.45 -3.12
CA HIS A 16 19.16 -11.74 -3.85
C HIS A 16 20.39 -11.62 -2.93
N ILE A 17 20.52 -10.50 -2.21
CA ILE A 17 21.61 -10.27 -1.26
C ILE A 17 21.61 -11.37 -0.19
N GLN A 18 20.44 -11.69 0.39
CA GLN A 18 20.34 -12.73 1.42
C GLN A 18 20.79 -14.12 0.94
N ARG A 19 20.61 -14.44 -0.35
CA ARG A 19 20.97 -15.75 -0.92
C ARG A 19 22.43 -15.82 -1.37
N ASN A 20 23.00 -14.71 -1.85
CA ASN A 20 24.31 -14.68 -2.49
C ASN A 20 25.41 -14.02 -1.63
N SER A 21 25.07 -13.54 -0.43
CA SER A 21 26.06 -12.92 0.46
C SER A 21 27.25 -13.86 0.74
N SER A 22 28.45 -13.31 0.64
CA SER A 22 29.70 -14.06 0.80
C SER A 22 30.26 -14.05 2.22
N LYS A 23 29.80 -13.11 3.07
CA LYS A 23 30.28 -12.95 4.45
C LYS A 23 29.29 -12.19 5.35
N ILE A 24 29.56 -12.19 6.65
CA ILE A 24 28.87 -11.37 7.65
C ILE A 24 29.82 -10.28 8.14
N GLY A 25 29.33 -9.04 8.26
CA GLY A 25 30.12 -7.91 8.75
C GLY A 25 29.31 -6.62 8.79
N ASN A 26 29.98 -5.49 9.00
CA ASN A 26 29.36 -4.18 8.92
C ASN A 26 29.27 -3.73 7.46
N CYS A 27 28.08 -3.28 7.05
CA CYS A 27 27.85 -2.73 5.71
C CYS A 27 28.58 -1.40 5.53
N ASP A 28 29.26 -1.22 4.39
CA ASP A 28 30.01 0.01 4.10
C ASP A 28 29.08 1.22 3.84
N PHE A 29 27.79 0.99 3.55
CA PHE A 29 26.85 2.05 3.15
C PHE A 29 25.82 2.42 4.22
N CYS A 30 25.37 1.47 5.05
CA CYS A 30 24.43 1.73 6.14
C CYS A 30 24.99 1.45 7.54
N GLY A 31 26.21 0.92 7.65
CA GLY A 31 26.87 0.62 8.92
C GLY A 31 26.29 -0.58 9.70
N MET A 32 25.17 -1.14 9.28
CA MET A 32 24.52 -2.25 9.98
C MET A 32 25.32 -3.55 9.86
N GLN A 33 25.35 -4.34 10.93
CA GLN A 33 25.89 -5.69 10.90
C GLN A 33 24.89 -6.62 10.20
N SER A 34 25.27 -7.17 9.04
CA SER A 34 24.37 -7.97 8.19
C SER A 34 25.15 -8.94 7.31
N ASN A 35 24.42 -9.70 6.48
CA ASN A 35 25.00 -10.47 5.39
C ASN A 35 25.41 -9.50 4.26
N LEU A 36 26.63 -9.64 3.77
CA LEU A 36 27.29 -8.70 2.88
C LEU A 36 27.48 -9.28 1.47
N LEU A 37 27.16 -8.48 0.46
CA LEU A 37 27.32 -8.75 -0.96
C LEU A 37 28.30 -7.73 -1.57
N ASP A 38 29.08 -8.16 -2.57
CA ASP A 38 29.80 -7.22 -3.42
C ASP A 38 28.77 -6.47 -4.30
N PRO A 39 28.67 -5.12 -4.23
CA PRO A 39 27.67 -4.38 -5.00
C PRO A 39 27.75 -4.61 -6.51
N LEU A 40 28.93 -4.96 -7.05
CA LEU A 40 29.10 -5.28 -8.47
C LEU A 40 28.25 -6.48 -8.93
N GLU A 41 27.87 -7.39 -8.03
CA GLU A 41 26.97 -8.51 -8.35
C GLU A 41 25.56 -8.04 -8.74
N LEU A 42 25.19 -6.81 -8.40
CA LEU A 42 23.90 -6.21 -8.75
C LEU A 42 23.94 -5.45 -10.09
N LYS A 43 25.13 -5.28 -10.69
CA LYS A 43 25.36 -4.43 -11.86
C LYS A 43 24.39 -4.71 -13.01
N GLU A 44 24.31 -5.97 -13.44
CA GLU A 44 23.49 -6.38 -14.59
C GLU A 44 22.02 -6.00 -14.41
N LYS A 45 21.46 -6.16 -13.19
CA LYS A 45 20.07 -5.79 -12.89
C LYS A 45 19.82 -4.28 -13.03
N PHE A 46 20.75 -3.47 -12.55
CA PHE A 46 20.64 -2.00 -12.61
C PHE A 46 20.86 -1.46 -14.02
N GLU A 47 21.87 -1.93 -14.74
CA GLU A 47 22.10 -1.55 -16.14
C GLU A 47 20.92 -1.94 -17.02
N PHE A 48 20.39 -3.14 -16.81
CA PHE A 48 19.23 -3.64 -17.52
C PHE A 48 18.01 -2.72 -17.34
N LEU A 49 17.65 -2.39 -16.09
CA LEU A 49 16.51 -1.51 -15.82
C LEU A 49 16.79 -0.09 -16.33
N LYS A 50 18.04 0.38 -16.26
CA LYS A 50 18.46 1.67 -16.84
C LYS A 50 18.21 1.74 -18.34
N ASP A 51 18.63 0.73 -19.09
CA ASP A 51 18.51 0.69 -20.56
C ASP A 51 17.07 0.62 -21.03
N ASN A 52 16.18 -0.02 -20.27
CA ASN A 52 14.79 -0.22 -20.66
C ASN A 52 13.82 0.86 -20.15
N MET A 53 14.20 1.62 -19.12
CA MET A 53 13.30 2.59 -18.49
C MET A 53 13.74 4.05 -18.63
N PHE A 54 15.01 4.33 -18.92
CA PHE A 54 15.55 5.69 -18.83
C PHE A 54 16.33 6.13 -20.08
N LEU A 55 16.20 7.41 -20.42
CA LEU A 55 16.99 8.09 -21.45
C LEU A 55 17.92 9.13 -20.82
N SER A 56 19.08 9.34 -21.44
CA SER A 56 19.96 10.43 -21.04
C SER A 56 19.33 11.79 -21.36
N SER A 57 19.35 12.70 -20.40
CA SER A 57 18.71 14.02 -20.49
C SER A 57 19.51 15.06 -19.72
N ASN A 58 19.72 16.26 -20.27
CA ASN A 58 20.50 17.32 -19.61
C ASN A 58 19.76 17.92 -18.38
N ASP A 59 18.43 17.86 -18.41
CA ASP A 59 17.54 18.39 -17.37
C ASP A 59 17.02 17.30 -16.42
N GLY A 60 17.48 16.05 -16.62
CA GLY A 60 17.12 14.90 -15.80
C GLY A 60 17.76 14.89 -14.41
N ARG A 61 17.55 13.77 -13.70
CA ARG A 61 18.12 13.50 -12.36
C ARG A 61 19.32 12.56 -12.48
N THR A 62 20.18 12.50 -11.45
CA THR A 62 21.19 11.43 -11.39
C THR A 62 20.50 10.08 -11.42
N LEU A 63 21.16 9.05 -11.93
CA LEU A 63 20.54 7.72 -12.07
C LEU A 63 20.04 7.17 -10.72
N ALA A 64 20.77 7.42 -9.62
CA ALA A 64 20.35 7.00 -8.28
C ALA A 64 19.05 7.69 -7.87
N ASN A 65 18.94 8.99 -8.11
CA ASN A 65 17.72 9.76 -7.85
C ASN A 65 16.57 9.35 -8.77
N SER A 66 16.85 8.96 -10.01
CA SER A 66 15.83 8.41 -10.92
C SER A 66 15.28 7.08 -10.42
N PHE A 67 16.14 6.13 -10.01
CA PHE A 67 15.69 4.88 -9.37
C PHE A 67 14.94 5.15 -8.06
N GLN A 68 15.40 6.12 -7.27
CA GLN A 68 14.74 6.44 -6.00
C GLN A 68 13.38 7.10 -6.18
N TYR A 69 13.25 8.01 -7.15
CA TYR A 69 11.99 8.70 -7.41
C TYR A 69 10.96 7.76 -8.07
N GLU A 70 11.36 7.04 -9.10
CA GLU A 70 10.44 6.20 -9.88
C GLU A 70 10.16 4.83 -9.23
N PHE A 71 11.08 4.27 -8.46
CA PHE A 71 10.94 2.90 -7.97
C PHE A 71 11.17 2.75 -6.46
N LYS A 72 11.61 3.81 -5.76
CA LYS A 72 11.95 3.77 -4.32
C LYS A 72 12.90 2.61 -3.96
N VAL A 73 13.86 2.30 -4.84
CA VAL A 73 14.76 1.13 -4.70
C VAL A 73 15.59 1.17 -3.43
N PHE A 74 16.13 2.33 -3.06
CA PHE A 74 17.09 2.47 -1.96
C PHE A 74 16.40 2.79 -0.65
N ASN A 75 16.94 2.23 0.43
CA ASN A 75 16.51 2.57 1.77
C ASN A 75 17.21 3.85 2.25
N GLU A 76 16.59 4.99 1.91
CA GLU A 76 17.04 6.34 2.30
C GLU A 76 17.05 6.59 3.82
N ASP A 77 16.36 5.78 4.62
CA ASP A 77 16.42 5.86 6.08
C ASP A 77 17.74 5.30 6.63
N ASN A 78 18.40 4.42 5.87
CA ASN A 78 19.62 3.72 6.27
C ASN A 78 20.86 4.15 5.48
N VAL A 79 20.70 4.55 4.22
CA VAL A 79 21.80 4.89 3.31
C VAL A 79 21.86 6.40 3.13
N ALA A 80 22.89 7.03 3.70
CA ALA A 80 23.04 8.48 3.66
C ALA A 80 23.35 9.02 2.25
N ASN A 81 24.02 8.24 1.41
CA ASN A 81 24.43 8.63 0.06
C ASN A 81 24.11 7.53 -0.96
N ILE A 82 22.93 7.60 -1.57
CA ILE A 82 22.49 6.61 -2.55
C ILE A 82 23.31 6.66 -3.86
N ASP A 83 23.88 7.81 -4.21
CA ASP A 83 24.75 7.94 -5.39
C ASP A 83 26.08 7.18 -5.17
N GLU A 84 26.61 7.17 -3.96
CA GLU A 84 27.80 6.37 -3.62
C GLU A 84 27.53 4.87 -3.72
N LEU A 85 26.38 4.42 -3.21
CA LEU A 85 25.95 3.03 -3.37
C LEU A 85 25.76 2.65 -4.85
N LEU A 86 25.08 3.48 -5.63
CA LEU A 86 24.89 3.20 -7.06
C LEU A 86 26.23 3.19 -7.82
N ARG A 87 27.17 4.09 -7.49
CA ARG A 87 28.53 4.06 -8.07
C ARG A 87 29.23 2.75 -7.82
N ALA A 88 29.13 2.21 -6.59
CA ALA A 88 29.72 0.92 -6.27
C ALA A 88 29.03 -0.26 -7.00
N ILE A 89 27.74 -0.14 -7.33
CA ILE A 89 26.98 -1.16 -8.07
C ILE A 89 27.35 -1.17 -9.56
N ILE A 90 27.33 0.00 -10.20
CA ILE A 90 27.50 0.11 -11.66
C ILE A 90 28.99 0.14 -12.06
N ASP A 91 29.82 0.84 -11.29
CA ASP A 91 31.25 1.06 -11.59
C ASP A 91 31.48 1.59 -13.03
N ASP A 92 30.62 2.53 -13.46
CA ASP A 92 30.74 3.25 -14.73
C ASP A 92 30.54 4.76 -14.48
N PRO A 93 31.59 5.59 -14.64
CA PRO A 93 31.51 7.04 -14.49
C PRO A 93 30.47 7.69 -15.42
N SER A 94 30.32 7.18 -16.65
CA SER A 94 29.40 7.75 -17.63
C SER A 94 27.93 7.66 -17.19
N LEU A 95 27.57 6.56 -16.52
CA LEU A 95 26.22 6.32 -16.01
C LEU A 95 25.97 7.02 -14.67
N THR A 96 27.01 7.18 -13.86
CA THR A 96 26.88 7.69 -12.49
C THR A 96 27.00 9.22 -12.41
N GLU A 97 27.62 9.85 -13.41
CA GLU A 97 27.66 11.32 -13.57
C GLU A 97 26.60 11.83 -14.54
N GLY A 98 26.00 10.93 -15.33
CA GLY A 98 24.92 11.23 -16.26
C GLY A 98 23.61 11.62 -15.57
N LYS A 99 22.75 12.29 -16.34
CA LYS A 99 21.39 12.64 -15.95
C LYS A 99 20.38 11.94 -16.84
N PHE A 100 19.24 11.56 -16.26
CA PHE A 100 18.27 10.67 -16.87
C PHE A 100 16.83 11.10 -16.64
N GLU A 101 15.97 10.76 -17.60
CA GLU A 101 14.51 10.88 -17.54
C GLU A 101 13.83 9.57 -17.95
N LEU A 102 12.59 9.38 -17.49
CA LEU A 102 11.80 8.17 -17.77
C LEU A 102 11.35 8.14 -19.24
N ILE A 103 11.43 6.98 -19.90
CA ILE A 103 11.05 6.80 -21.31
C ILE A 103 9.56 7.05 -21.57
N SER A 104 8.70 6.64 -20.64
CA SER A 104 7.24 6.60 -20.86
C SER A 104 6.48 7.38 -19.80
N ASP A 105 5.34 7.96 -20.21
CA ASP A 105 4.34 8.48 -19.31
C ASP A 105 3.64 7.32 -18.58
N SER A 106 3.67 7.33 -17.25
CA SER A 106 3.00 6.33 -16.41
C SER A 106 1.52 6.63 -16.16
N SER A 107 0.94 7.64 -16.82
CA SER A 107 -0.43 8.11 -16.55
C SER A 107 -1.53 7.27 -17.21
N ARG A 108 -1.23 6.41 -18.19
CA ARG A 108 -2.24 5.68 -19.00
C ARG A 108 -3.26 4.94 -18.13
N LEU A 109 -2.81 4.09 -17.21
CA LEU A 109 -3.70 3.34 -16.32
C LEU A 109 -4.35 4.22 -15.25
N SER A 110 -3.65 5.26 -14.77
CA SER A 110 -4.23 6.25 -13.85
C SER A 110 -5.41 7.00 -14.49
N ASN A 111 -5.29 7.41 -15.75
CA ASN A 111 -6.35 8.04 -16.53
C ASN A 111 -7.48 7.05 -16.83
N GLY A 112 -7.11 5.80 -17.16
CA GLY A 112 -8.09 4.71 -17.34
C GLY A 112 -8.93 4.47 -16.07
N TRP A 113 -8.32 4.58 -14.89
CA TRP A 113 -9.03 4.51 -13.61
C TRP A 113 -10.02 5.67 -13.44
N ASP A 114 -9.65 6.89 -13.82
CA ASP A 114 -10.59 8.04 -13.77
C ASP A 114 -11.80 7.85 -14.68
N ASP A 115 -11.60 7.25 -15.85
CA ASP A 115 -12.70 6.87 -16.74
C ASP A 115 -13.62 5.84 -16.08
N LEU A 116 -13.05 4.80 -15.46
CA LEU A 116 -13.81 3.76 -14.78
C LEU A 116 -14.57 4.33 -13.58
N ARG A 117 -13.90 5.14 -12.75
CA ARG A 117 -14.51 5.89 -11.65
C ARG A 117 -15.70 6.70 -12.13
N SER A 118 -15.54 7.47 -13.20
CA SER A 118 -16.62 8.28 -13.78
C SER A 118 -17.79 7.41 -14.25
N GLU A 119 -17.51 6.25 -14.86
CA GLU A 119 -18.54 5.29 -15.27
C GLU A 119 -19.28 4.68 -14.06
N LEU A 120 -18.58 4.20 -13.04
CA LEU A 120 -19.17 3.61 -11.83
C LEU A 120 -20.07 4.61 -11.10
N ILE A 121 -19.65 5.87 -11.00
CA ILE A 121 -20.41 6.89 -10.28
C ILE A 121 -21.71 7.24 -11.02
N SER A 122 -21.64 7.46 -12.33
CA SER A 122 -22.66 8.19 -13.07
C SER A 122 -23.36 7.43 -14.21
N ARG A 123 -22.83 6.29 -14.65
CA ARG A 123 -23.30 5.62 -15.88
C ARG A 123 -23.65 4.15 -15.69
N ASN A 124 -22.70 3.31 -15.26
CA ASN A 124 -22.88 1.86 -15.27
C ASN A 124 -22.01 1.17 -14.20
N ARG A 125 -22.66 0.73 -13.12
CA ARG A 125 -22.02 0.13 -11.95
C ARG A 125 -21.72 -1.35 -12.09
N PHE A 126 -22.64 -2.08 -12.73
CA PHE A 126 -22.63 -3.54 -12.72
C PHE A 126 -21.90 -4.14 -13.92
N PHE A 127 -21.85 -3.41 -15.05
CA PHE A 127 -21.24 -3.91 -16.28
C PHE A 127 -20.34 -2.86 -16.96
N PRO A 128 -19.32 -2.30 -16.28
CA PRO A 128 -18.47 -1.26 -16.85
C PRO A 128 -17.85 -1.68 -18.18
N ARG A 129 -17.58 -0.70 -19.05
CA ARG A 129 -17.07 -0.95 -20.42
C ARG A 129 -15.75 -0.23 -20.72
N THR A 130 -15.13 0.38 -19.72
CA THR A 130 -13.81 0.99 -19.88
C THR A 130 -12.74 -0.03 -20.26
N LYS A 131 -11.70 0.45 -20.95
CA LYS A 131 -10.54 -0.38 -21.34
C LYS A 131 -9.86 -0.98 -20.12
N ILE A 132 -9.65 -0.19 -19.07
CA ILE A 132 -9.02 -0.66 -17.82
C ILE A 132 -9.81 -1.78 -17.16
N PHE A 133 -11.15 -1.72 -17.20
CA PHE A 133 -11.99 -2.79 -16.68
C PHE A 133 -11.77 -4.08 -17.44
N SER A 134 -11.75 -4.02 -18.78
CA SER A 134 -11.48 -5.20 -19.60
C SER A 134 -10.05 -5.74 -19.46
N SER A 135 -9.05 -4.89 -19.18
CA SER A 135 -7.64 -5.30 -19.12
C SER A 135 -7.20 -5.80 -17.74
N LEU A 136 -7.82 -5.32 -16.65
CA LEU A 136 -7.40 -5.63 -15.27
C LEU A 136 -8.45 -6.35 -14.42
N PHE A 137 -9.74 -6.14 -14.68
CA PHE A 137 -10.80 -6.58 -13.78
C PHE A 137 -11.74 -7.61 -14.40
N ARG A 138 -11.53 -7.96 -15.69
CA ARG A 138 -12.30 -8.97 -16.40
C ARG A 138 -11.43 -10.20 -16.66
N GLY A 139 -11.94 -11.38 -16.33
CA GLY A 139 -11.25 -12.65 -16.57
C GLY A 139 -10.83 -12.79 -18.04
N GLY A 140 -9.52 -12.89 -18.27
CA GLY A 140 -8.87 -12.90 -19.57
C GLY A 140 -7.37 -13.18 -19.43
N LYS A 141 -6.62 -13.14 -20.54
CA LYS A 141 -5.16 -13.19 -20.52
C LYS A 141 -4.62 -11.96 -21.24
N SER A 142 -4.35 -10.91 -20.48
CA SER A 142 -3.63 -9.71 -20.92
C SER A 142 -2.31 -9.62 -20.16
N ASP A 143 -1.30 -9.01 -20.76
CA ASP A 143 -0.05 -8.71 -20.07
C ASP A 143 -0.31 -7.83 -18.85
N GLU A 144 -1.25 -6.87 -18.95
CA GLU A 144 -1.69 -6.03 -17.84
C GLU A 144 -2.21 -6.84 -16.64
N LEU A 145 -3.06 -7.84 -16.86
CA LEU A 145 -3.58 -8.67 -15.78
C LEU A 145 -2.48 -9.53 -15.15
N ILE A 146 -1.58 -10.11 -15.95
CA ILE A 146 -0.47 -10.93 -15.46
C ILE A 146 0.44 -10.11 -14.54
N VAL A 147 0.85 -8.92 -14.98
CA VAL A 147 1.69 -8.02 -14.17
C VAL A 147 0.94 -7.54 -12.94
N PHE A 148 -0.36 -7.27 -13.07
CA PHE A 148 -1.18 -6.84 -11.93
C PHE A 148 -1.29 -7.93 -10.86
N GLU A 149 -1.56 -9.17 -11.23
CA GLU A 149 -1.60 -10.32 -10.30
C GLU A 149 -0.24 -10.53 -9.60
N LEU A 150 0.86 -10.41 -10.34
CA LEU A 150 2.21 -10.47 -9.76
C LEU A 150 2.46 -9.34 -8.76
N LEU A 151 2.04 -8.11 -9.08
CA LEU A 151 2.14 -6.97 -8.17
C LEU A 151 1.28 -7.18 -6.91
N LEU A 152 0.04 -7.63 -7.05
CA LEU A 152 -0.81 -7.95 -5.90
C LEU A 152 -0.13 -8.99 -4.99
N SER A 153 0.51 -10.02 -5.57
CA SER A 153 1.28 -11.00 -4.81
C SER A 153 2.45 -10.36 -4.05
N GLN A 154 3.22 -9.47 -4.69
CA GLN A 154 4.33 -8.75 -4.03
C GLN A 154 3.86 -7.82 -2.91
N LEU A 155 2.67 -7.23 -3.05
CA LEU A 155 2.06 -6.35 -2.04
C LEU A 155 1.33 -7.13 -0.93
N THR A 156 1.57 -8.43 -0.79
CA THR A 156 0.92 -9.23 0.27
C THR A 156 1.67 -9.11 1.59
N THR A 157 0.97 -8.66 2.65
CA THR A 157 1.46 -8.73 4.03
C THR A 157 0.66 -9.76 4.82
N LYS A 158 1.35 -10.58 5.60
CA LYS A 158 0.76 -11.63 6.43
C LYS A 158 0.73 -11.20 7.89
N LEU A 159 -0.46 -11.03 8.47
CA LEU A 159 -0.59 -10.91 9.92
C LEU A 159 -0.49 -12.31 10.55
N PRO A 160 0.47 -12.54 11.47
CA PRO A 160 0.62 -13.84 12.11
C PRO A 160 -0.55 -14.14 13.05
N ILE A 161 -0.66 -15.39 13.52
CA ILE A 161 -1.59 -15.78 14.58
C ILE A 161 -1.24 -14.99 15.86
N GLY A 162 -2.27 -14.50 16.56
CA GLY A 162 -2.10 -13.73 17.79
C GLY A 162 -1.70 -12.27 17.56
N CYS A 163 -1.70 -11.80 16.31
CA CYS A 163 -1.45 -10.39 15.99
C CYS A 163 -2.53 -9.51 16.62
N GLN A 164 -2.10 -8.48 17.35
CA GLN A 164 -2.99 -7.56 18.03
C GLN A 164 -3.64 -6.59 17.03
N LEU A 165 -4.95 -6.44 17.14
CA LEU A 165 -5.77 -5.47 16.42
C LEU A 165 -6.67 -4.72 17.40
N PHE A 166 -7.12 -3.54 17.00
CA PHE A 166 -7.98 -2.68 17.79
C PHE A 166 -9.19 -2.24 16.98
N ARG A 167 -10.34 -2.14 17.63
CA ARG A 167 -11.57 -1.62 17.02
C ARG A 167 -12.32 -0.75 18.01
N ALA A 168 -12.60 0.47 17.62
CA ALA A 168 -13.38 1.40 18.43
C ALA A 168 -14.81 1.52 17.92
N ARG A 169 -15.75 1.81 18.82
CA ARG A 169 -17.11 2.24 18.49
C ARG A 169 -17.59 3.32 19.45
N ILE A 170 -18.26 4.33 18.91
CA ILE A 170 -19.01 5.31 19.70
C ILE A 170 -20.37 4.69 20.03
N THR A 171 -20.64 4.49 21.31
CA THR A 171 -21.93 4.00 21.83
C THR A 171 -22.02 4.35 23.31
N ASP A 172 -23.23 4.51 23.85
CA ASP A 172 -23.43 4.86 25.25
C ASP A 172 -23.13 3.68 26.19
N GLN A 173 -23.45 2.47 25.73
CA GLN A 173 -23.33 1.24 26.51
C GLN A 173 -23.04 0.01 25.64
N ILE A 174 -22.45 -1.01 26.27
CA ILE A 174 -22.30 -2.37 25.73
C ILE A 174 -23.25 -3.28 26.50
N GLN A 175 -24.15 -3.93 25.78
CA GLN A 175 -25.12 -4.90 26.30
C GLN A 175 -24.61 -6.33 26.11
N CYS A 176 -24.01 -6.63 24.96
CA CYS A 176 -23.56 -7.96 24.57
C CYS A 176 -22.18 -7.89 23.93
N PHE A 177 -21.17 -8.39 24.65
CA PHE A 177 -19.81 -8.50 24.15
C PHE A 177 -19.57 -9.93 23.63
N PRO A 178 -18.98 -10.11 22.43
CA PRO A 178 -18.39 -9.09 21.56
C PRO A 178 -19.31 -8.44 20.51
N GLN A 179 -20.57 -8.88 20.39
CA GLN A 179 -21.49 -8.55 19.30
C GLN A 179 -21.64 -7.03 19.06
N ASP A 180 -21.72 -6.24 20.14
CA ASP A 180 -21.86 -4.79 20.05
C ASP A 180 -20.60 -4.08 19.53
N LEU A 181 -19.43 -4.73 19.62
CA LEU A 181 -18.14 -4.23 19.15
C LEU A 181 -17.65 -4.89 17.86
N ASP A 182 -18.39 -5.87 17.35
CA ASP A 182 -18.06 -6.58 16.12
C ASP A 182 -18.38 -5.75 14.86
N LYS A 183 -18.27 -6.31 13.66
CA LYS A 183 -18.82 -5.74 12.43
C LYS A 183 -20.36 -5.74 12.48
N PRO A 184 -21.05 -4.73 11.92
CA PRO A 184 -22.50 -4.67 11.97
C PRO A 184 -23.13 -5.87 11.21
N PRO A 185 -24.32 -6.35 11.57
CA PRO A 185 -25.08 -7.26 10.72
C PRO A 185 -25.26 -6.67 9.32
N SER A 186 -25.32 -7.51 8.28
CA SER A 186 -25.41 -7.06 6.88
C SER A 186 -26.57 -6.08 6.64
N ALA A 187 -27.73 -6.31 7.27
CA ALA A 187 -28.90 -5.42 7.16
C ALA A 187 -28.68 -4.00 7.73
N LEU A 188 -27.66 -3.82 8.59
CA LEU A 188 -27.30 -2.55 9.21
C LEU A 188 -25.94 -2.01 8.71
N ALA A 189 -25.29 -2.73 7.79
CA ALA A 189 -24.04 -2.29 7.20
C ALA A 189 -24.30 -1.13 6.24
N GLY A 190 -23.88 0.07 6.62
CA GLY A 190 -23.93 1.25 5.75
C GLY A 190 -22.76 1.31 4.77
N ASP A 191 -22.74 2.37 3.95
CA ASP A 191 -21.66 2.62 3.01
C ASP A 191 -20.36 3.01 3.74
N GLY A 192 -19.33 2.19 3.58
CA GLY A 192 -17.97 2.50 4.00
C GLY A 192 -17.04 2.69 2.81
N ARG A 193 -15.79 3.07 3.09
CA ARG A 193 -14.77 3.26 2.05
C ARG A 193 -14.49 1.98 1.27
N ALA A 194 -14.43 0.86 1.98
CA ALA A 194 -14.16 -0.44 1.41
C ALA A 194 -15.43 -1.25 1.10
N ASN A 195 -16.51 -1.09 1.89
CA ASN A 195 -17.70 -1.91 1.77
C ASN A 195 -18.90 -1.14 1.22
N PRO A 196 -19.64 -1.69 0.24
CA PRO A 196 -20.99 -1.23 -0.10
C PRO A 196 -21.97 -1.42 1.06
N ALA A 197 -23.04 -0.60 1.08
CA ALA A 197 -24.20 -0.87 1.94
C ALA A 197 -24.73 -2.30 1.71
N GLY A 198 -25.08 -2.98 2.81
CA GLY A 198 -25.51 -4.38 2.79
C GLY A 198 -24.37 -5.41 2.87
N ILE A 199 -23.11 -5.00 2.66
CA ILE A 199 -21.94 -5.87 2.78
C ILE A 199 -21.15 -5.47 4.03
N SER A 200 -21.00 -6.41 4.97
CA SER A 200 -20.36 -6.15 6.26
C SER A 200 -18.91 -6.63 6.30
N TYR A 201 -17.99 -5.68 6.47
CA TYR A 201 -16.56 -5.92 6.72
C TYR A 201 -16.17 -5.51 8.14
N LEU A 202 -15.12 -6.14 8.67
CA LEU A 202 -14.55 -5.77 9.97
C LEU A 202 -13.42 -4.75 9.79
N TYR A 203 -13.67 -3.52 10.24
CA TYR A 203 -12.64 -2.46 10.29
C TYR A 203 -11.90 -2.51 11.63
N CYS A 204 -10.58 -2.58 11.56
CA CYS A 204 -9.66 -2.57 12.68
C CYS A 204 -8.48 -1.62 12.39
N SER A 205 -7.66 -1.37 13.40
CA SER A 205 -6.33 -0.79 13.24
C SER A 205 -5.29 -1.65 13.96
N THR A 206 -4.04 -1.58 13.49
CA THR A 206 -2.90 -2.16 14.22
C THR A 206 -2.42 -1.23 15.35
N ASP A 207 -2.93 0.00 15.41
CA ASP A 207 -2.63 0.98 16.43
C ASP A 207 -3.88 1.37 17.23
N ARG A 208 -3.69 1.49 18.55
CA ARG A 208 -4.75 1.74 19.52
C ARG A 208 -5.35 3.14 19.35
N ASP A 209 -4.48 4.15 19.24
CA ASP A 209 -4.88 5.55 19.16
C ASP A 209 -5.48 5.89 17.79
N THR A 210 -5.03 5.21 16.74
CA THR A 210 -5.65 5.25 15.42
C THR A 210 -7.06 4.71 15.44
N ALA A 211 -7.35 3.58 16.08
CA ALA A 211 -8.71 3.07 16.20
C ALA A 211 -9.63 4.09 16.91
N LEU A 212 -9.16 4.71 17.99
CA LEU A 212 -9.91 5.75 18.71
C LEU A 212 -10.13 7.03 17.88
N THR A 213 -9.17 7.38 17.03
CA THR A 213 -9.20 8.59 16.20
C THR A 213 -10.09 8.40 14.96
N GLU A 214 -10.10 7.22 14.34
CA GLU A 214 -10.89 6.90 13.15
C GLU A 214 -12.40 6.95 13.38
N VAL A 215 -12.88 6.71 14.61
CA VAL A 215 -14.30 6.91 14.96
C VAL A 215 -14.69 8.39 15.08
N ARG A 216 -13.73 9.31 14.95
CA ARG A 216 -13.91 10.78 14.92
C ARG A 216 -14.80 11.28 16.06
N PRO A 217 -14.43 11.01 17.31
CA PRO A 217 -15.28 11.32 18.45
C PRO A 217 -15.32 12.83 18.71
N SER A 218 -16.46 13.29 19.21
CA SER A 218 -16.61 14.65 19.74
C SER A 218 -16.18 14.68 21.21
N THR A 219 -15.88 15.87 21.74
CA THR A 219 -15.69 16.04 23.19
C THR A 219 -16.96 15.56 23.92
N GLY A 220 -16.79 14.72 24.94
CA GLY A 220 -17.86 14.07 25.69
C GLY A 220 -18.33 12.74 25.10
N SER A 221 -17.93 12.36 23.89
CA SER A 221 -18.27 11.05 23.32
C SER A 221 -17.76 9.91 24.20
N VAL A 222 -18.59 8.88 24.35
CA VAL A 222 -18.23 7.60 24.95
C VAL A 222 -17.80 6.66 23.84
N ILE A 223 -16.58 6.15 23.93
CA ILE A 223 -16.01 5.20 22.99
C ILE A 223 -15.75 3.91 23.75
N TYR A 224 -16.07 2.79 23.13
CA TYR A 224 -15.62 1.48 23.60
C TYR A 224 -14.58 0.95 22.62
N LEU A 225 -13.39 0.63 23.13
CA LEU A 225 -12.29 0.09 22.36
C LEU A 225 -12.14 -1.39 22.68
N ALA A 226 -12.24 -2.25 21.68
CA ALA A 226 -11.99 -3.67 21.77
C ALA A 226 -10.54 -4.00 21.41
N ASP A 227 -9.95 -4.90 22.19
CA ASP A 227 -8.69 -5.59 21.89
C ASP A 227 -9.04 -6.92 21.18
N LEU A 228 -8.48 -7.13 19.99
CA LEU A 228 -8.68 -8.34 19.19
C LEU A 228 -7.33 -9.00 18.90
N LYS A 229 -7.35 -10.33 18.74
CA LYS A 229 -6.22 -11.09 18.20
C LYS A 229 -6.63 -11.93 17.01
N THR A 230 -5.78 -11.99 15.99
CA THR A 230 -5.98 -12.91 14.86
C THR A 230 -5.94 -14.36 15.34
N LYS A 231 -6.93 -15.17 14.93
CA LYS A 231 -7.02 -16.61 15.28
C LYS A 231 -6.26 -17.51 14.31
N ARG A 232 -6.05 -17.01 13.10
CA ARG A 232 -5.29 -17.65 12.03
C ARG A 232 -4.37 -16.63 11.42
N SER A 233 -3.52 -17.10 10.52
CA SER A 233 -2.82 -16.16 9.66
C SER A 233 -3.81 -15.46 8.72
N VAL A 234 -3.62 -14.15 8.54
CA VAL A 234 -4.46 -13.32 7.68
C VAL A 234 -3.59 -12.70 6.59
N ASN A 235 -3.92 -12.97 5.33
CA ASN A 235 -3.23 -12.40 4.17
C ASN A 235 -3.94 -11.11 3.75
N LEU A 236 -3.21 -10.01 3.71
CA LEU A 236 -3.75 -8.70 3.36
C LEU A 236 -3.04 -8.16 2.13
N LEU A 237 -3.80 -7.54 1.22
CA LEU A 237 -3.20 -6.63 0.26
C LEU A 237 -2.76 -5.36 1.02
N ASP A 238 -1.46 -5.11 1.06
CA ASP A 238 -0.85 -4.01 1.78
C ASP A 238 -0.62 -2.81 0.85
N LEU A 239 -1.46 -1.82 1.02
CA LEU A 239 -1.44 -0.57 0.27
C LEU A 239 -0.78 0.56 1.07
N THR A 240 -0.10 0.26 2.19
CA THR A 240 0.50 1.31 3.03
C THR A 240 1.71 1.98 2.38
N SER A 241 2.44 1.28 1.51
CA SER A 241 3.55 1.84 0.74
C SER A 241 3.82 1.01 -0.54
N PRO A 242 2.90 0.98 -1.52
CA PRO A 242 3.00 0.09 -2.67
C PRO A 242 4.35 0.16 -3.37
N ARG A 243 4.83 1.37 -3.67
CA ARG A 243 6.11 1.58 -4.38
C ARG A 243 7.35 1.14 -3.62
N ARG A 244 7.31 1.11 -2.27
CA ARG A 244 8.43 0.57 -1.46
C ARG A 244 8.38 -0.95 -1.33
N MET A 245 7.23 -1.57 -1.57
CA MET A 245 7.01 -2.99 -1.34
C MET A 245 7.20 -3.84 -2.60
N PHE A 246 6.87 -3.29 -3.78
CA PHE A 246 7.10 -4.00 -5.04
C PHE A 246 8.57 -3.98 -5.44
N SER A 247 8.96 -4.91 -6.32
CA SER A 247 10.28 -4.97 -6.92
C SER A 247 10.25 -4.56 -8.38
N ALA A 248 11.12 -3.64 -8.76
CA ALA A 248 11.29 -3.26 -10.17
C ALA A 248 12.11 -4.29 -10.97
N PHE A 249 12.87 -5.16 -10.29
CA PHE A 249 13.84 -6.09 -10.90
C PHE A 249 13.30 -7.51 -11.10
N HIS A 250 12.00 -7.72 -10.83
CA HIS A 250 11.35 -9.02 -10.93
C HIS A 250 10.61 -9.25 -12.26
N PHE A 251 10.48 -8.20 -13.10
CA PHE A 251 9.67 -8.26 -14.32
C PHE A 251 10.53 -8.51 -15.56
N PRO A 252 10.05 -9.33 -16.52
CA PRO A 252 10.66 -9.44 -17.84
C PRO A 252 10.71 -8.10 -18.58
N ASP A 253 11.64 -8.01 -19.53
CA ASP A 253 12.03 -6.81 -20.27
C ASP A 253 10.87 -6.00 -20.83
N ASN A 254 9.90 -6.70 -21.44
CA ASN A 254 8.75 -6.07 -22.08
C ASN A 254 7.64 -5.65 -21.10
N LEU A 255 7.80 -5.84 -19.79
CA LEU A 255 6.74 -5.64 -18.79
C LEU A 255 7.10 -4.67 -17.65
N ALA A 256 8.36 -4.23 -17.54
CA ALA A 256 8.78 -3.33 -16.45
C ALA A 256 8.05 -1.97 -16.48
N HIS A 257 7.81 -1.41 -17.67
CA HIS A 257 7.03 -0.16 -17.83
C HIS A 257 5.59 -0.31 -17.33
N LEU A 258 4.98 -1.46 -17.60
CA LEU A 258 3.63 -1.78 -17.17
C LEU A 258 3.56 -1.95 -15.64
N ALA A 259 4.58 -2.54 -15.02
CA ALA A 259 4.67 -2.61 -13.57
C ALA A 259 4.70 -1.20 -12.93
N LEU A 260 5.41 -0.25 -13.55
CA LEU A 260 5.42 1.15 -13.10
C LEU A 260 4.05 1.84 -13.28
N GLU A 261 3.36 1.62 -14.40
CA GLU A 261 1.99 2.15 -14.59
C GLU A 261 1.02 1.59 -13.53
N LEU A 262 1.13 0.30 -13.22
CA LEU A 262 0.27 -0.37 -12.25
C LEU A 262 0.58 0.01 -10.81
N ILE A 263 1.85 0.26 -10.46
CA ILE A 263 2.17 0.72 -9.11
C ILE A 263 1.66 2.14 -8.87
N VAL A 264 1.74 3.01 -9.88
CA VAL A 264 1.13 4.36 -9.84
C VAL A 264 -0.38 4.27 -9.65
N LEU A 265 -1.05 3.34 -10.34
CA LEU A 265 -2.48 3.06 -10.13
C LEU A 265 -2.77 2.61 -8.70
N LEU A 266 -1.98 1.68 -8.14
CA LEU A 266 -2.17 1.16 -6.78
C LEU A 266 -1.91 2.22 -5.69
N GLU A 267 -0.97 3.13 -5.92
CA GLU A 267 -0.78 4.30 -5.06
C GLU A 267 -2.00 5.23 -5.10
N LYS A 268 -2.52 5.54 -6.29
CA LYS A 268 -3.75 6.33 -6.43
C LYS A 268 -4.94 5.68 -5.72
N LEU A 269 -5.10 4.36 -5.85
CA LEU A 269 -6.12 3.60 -5.14
C LEU A 269 -5.94 3.66 -3.62
N SER A 270 -4.69 3.58 -3.14
CA SER A 270 -4.36 3.74 -1.72
C SER A 270 -4.72 5.14 -1.21
N GLU A 271 -4.41 6.18 -1.99
CA GLU A 271 -4.77 7.57 -1.69
C GLU A 271 -6.28 7.75 -1.62
N GLU A 272 -7.04 7.17 -2.55
CA GLU A 272 -8.51 7.22 -2.54
C GLU A 272 -9.11 6.51 -1.31
N LEU A 273 -8.55 5.37 -0.89
CA LEU A 273 -8.93 4.69 0.35
C LEU A 273 -8.57 5.51 1.61
N THR A 274 -7.49 6.29 1.54
CA THR A 274 -6.98 7.11 2.64
C THR A 274 -7.70 8.46 2.73
N ALA A 275 -8.16 9.04 1.63
CA ALA A 275 -8.70 10.40 1.55
C ALA A 275 -9.77 10.70 2.63
N PRO A 276 -9.72 11.87 3.32
CA PRO A 276 -10.71 12.23 4.34
C PRO A 276 -12.14 12.16 3.79
N VAL A 277 -13.08 11.72 4.63
CA VAL A 277 -14.50 11.70 4.26
C VAL A 277 -14.98 13.14 4.11
N ALA A 278 -15.27 13.57 2.88
CA ALA A 278 -16.10 14.75 2.67
C ALA A 278 -17.55 14.34 2.92
N GLU A 279 -18.24 15.03 3.83
CA GLU A 279 -19.63 14.73 4.24
C GLU A 279 -20.64 14.63 3.06
N ALA A 280 -20.26 15.13 1.88
CA ALA A 280 -21.17 15.39 0.78
C ALA A 280 -21.30 14.31 -0.32
N LYS A 281 -20.58 13.18 -0.35
CA LYS A 281 -20.75 12.19 -1.46
C LYS A 281 -20.49 10.73 -1.08
N GLN A 282 -21.49 10.00 -0.58
CA GLN A 282 -21.43 8.52 -0.49
C GLN A 282 -21.06 7.85 -1.84
N LEU A 283 -21.45 8.46 -2.96
CA LEU A 283 -21.06 8.02 -4.30
C LEU A 283 -19.55 8.02 -4.56
N SER A 284 -18.75 8.79 -3.80
CA SER A 284 -17.29 8.81 -3.98
C SER A 284 -16.61 7.52 -3.54
N TYR A 285 -17.29 6.66 -2.77
CA TYR A 285 -16.75 5.36 -2.37
C TYR A 285 -16.98 4.26 -3.40
N LEU A 286 -17.81 4.47 -4.42
CA LEU A 286 -18.08 3.45 -5.43
C LEU A 286 -16.80 2.87 -6.08
N PRO A 287 -15.78 3.68 -6.44
CA PRO A 287 -14.53 3.15 -7.01
C PRO A 287 -13.74 2.29 -6.01
N THR A 288 -13.58 2.77 -4.77
CA THR A 288 -12.83 2.03 -3.74
C THR A 288 -13.56 0.78 -3.28
N GLN A 289 -14.89 0.83 -3.20
CA GLN A 289 -15.74 -0.34 -2.92
C GLN A 289 -15.67 -1.38 -4.04
N PHE A 290 -15.74 -0.95 -5.30
CA PHE A 290 -15.54 -1.82 -6.45
C PHE A 290 -14.18 -2.52 -6.38
N PHE A 291 -13.12 -1.75 -6.11
CA PHE A 291 -11.78 -2.30 -5.98
C PHE A 291 -11.69 -3.30 -4.81
N CYS A 292 -12.26 -3.00 -3.64
CA CYS A 292 -12.23 -3.90 -2.49
C CYS A 292 -13.01 -5.20 -2.74
N GLU A 293 -14.19 -5.14 -3.36
CA GLU A 293 -14.94 -6.35 -3.75
C GLU A 293 -14.19 -7.15 -4.83
N PHE A 294 -13.47 -6.49 -5.75
CA PHE A 294 -12.56 -7.17 -6.68
C PHE A 294 -11.44 -7.89 -5.92
N ILE A 295 -10.75 -7.23 -4.97
CA ILE A 295 -9.71 -7.87 -4.17
C ILE A 295 -10.27 -9.02 -3.33
N LYS A 296 -11.45 -8.87 -2.74
CA LYS A 296 -12.16 -9.95 -2.02
C LYS A 296 -12.47 -11.15 -2.93
N SER A 297 -12.74 -10.93 -4.21
CA SER A 297 -12.95 -12.02 -5.17
C SER A 297 -11.67 -12.74 -5.57
N GLN A 298 -10.50 -12.21 -5.21
CA GLN A 298 -9.22 -12.92 -5.31
C GLN A 298 -9.07 -13.83 -4.08
N GLU A 299 -8.98 -15.14 -4.28
CA GLU A 299 -8.94 -16.14 -3.19
C GLU A 299 -7.74 -15.99 -2.23
N GLN A 300 -6.71 -15.23 -2.61
CA GLN A 300 -5.49 -15.07 -1.83
C GLN A 300 -5.56 -14.02 -0.71
N PHE A 301 -6.59 -13.17 -0.68
CA PHE A 301 -6.70 -12.06 0.28
C PHE A 301 -7.89 -12.20 1.23
N ASP A 302 -7.60 -12.07 2.52
CA ASP A 302 -8.59 -11.99 3.59
C ASP A 302 -9.06 -10.55 3.87
N GLY A 303 -8.40 -9.57 3.26
CA GLY A 303 -8.61 -8.16 3.55
C GLY A 303 -7.60 -7.23 2.89
N ILE A 304 -7.69 -5.95 3.25
CA ILE A 304 -6.76 -4.90 2.82
C ILE A 304 -6.17 -4.18 4.03
N LYS A 305 -4.97 -3.63 3.86
CA LYS A 305 -4.28 -2.77 4.82
C LYS A 305 -3.90 -1.47 4.15
N PHE A 306 -4.25 -0.33 4.74
CA PHE A 306 -3.97 1.01 4.18
C PHE A 306 -3.75 2.02 5.30
N LEU A 307 -3.19 3.19 5.00
CA LEU A 307 -2.88 4.18 6.02
C LEU A 307 -4.13 4.96 6.45
N SER A 308 -4.21 5.29 7.73
CA SER A 308 -5.16 6.28 8.25
C SER A 308 -4.80 7.67 7.72
N SER A 309 -5.79 8.42 7.20
CA SER A 309 -5.58 9.84 6.87
C SER A 309 -5.20 10.69 8.09
N LEU A 310 -5.64 10.27 9.28
CA LEU A 310 -5.60 11.07 10.51
C LEU A 310 -4.30 10.85 11.29
N THR A 311 -3.79 9.61 11.31
CA THR A 311 -2.63 9.25 12.15
C THR A 311 -1.43 8.72 11.35
N LYS A 312 -1.62 8.45 10.05
CA LYS A 312 -0.63 7.78 9.19
C LYS A 312 -0.18 6.40 9.70
N GLN A 313 -0.95 5.80 10.60
CA GLN A 313 -0.78 4.40 11.03
C GLN A 313 -1.74 3.48 10.26
N PRO A 314 -1.47 2.16 10.20
CA PRO A 314 -2.27 1.24 9.40
C PRO A 314 -3.69 0.99 9.96
N ASN A 315 -4.67 1.05 9.07
CA ASN A 315 -5.98 0.44 9.19
C ASN A 315 -5.99 -0.92 8.48
N VAL A 316 -6.79 -1.84 8.98
CA VAL A 316 -7.01 -3.18 8.42
C VAL A 316 -8.51 -3.38 8.22
N VAL A 317 -8.90 -3.83 7.03
CA VAL A 317 -10.29 -4.21 6.74
C VAL A 317 -10.30 -5.69 6.38
N LEU A 318 -11.04 -6.49 7.14
CA LEU A 318 -11.20 -7.92 6.89
C LEU A 318 -12.53 -8.20 6.19
N PHE A 319 -12.48 -9.02 5.14
CA PHE A 319 -13.62 -9.39 4.30
C PHE A 319 -14.43 -10.57 4.85
N CYS A 320 -14.16 -11.00 6.08
CA CYS A 320 -14.76 -12.18 6.71
C CYS A 320 -16.29 -12.09 6.82
N GLU A 321 -16.97 -13.21 6.51
CA GLU A 321 -18.42 -13.37 6.73
C GLU A 321 -18.75 -13.46 8.22
N ASP A 322 -17.99 -14.26 8.97
CA ASP A 322 -17.99 -14.32 10.43
C ASP A 322 -16.63 -13.85 10.97
N SER A 323 -16.65 -12.84 11.85
CA SER A 323 -15.43 -12.30 12.47
C SER A 323 -14.73 -13.36 13.32
N ASN A 324 -15.46 -14.29 13.93
CA ASN A 324 -14.93 -15.32 14.80
C ASN A 324 -14.09 -16.37 14.04
N GLU A 325 -14.13 -16.39 12.71
CA GLU A 325 -13.21 -17.21 11.91
C GLU A 325 -11.83 -16.56 11.77
N ALA A 326 -11.76 -15.23 11.85
CA ALA A 326 -10.54 -14.46 11.62
C ALA A 326 -9.91 -13.96 12.92
N VAL A 327 -10.71 -13.52 13.88
CA VAL A 327 -10.26 -12.81 15.10
C VAL A 327 -10.99 -13.30 16.35
N HIS A 328 -10.35 -13.10 17.50
CA HIS A 328 -10.89 -13.31 18.83
C HIS A 328 -10.89 -11.98 19.58
N PHE A 329 -12.04 -11.59 20.13
CA PHE A 329 -12.16 -10.42 21.00
C PHE A 329 -11.74 -10.80 22.42
N GLU A 330 -10.72 -10.15 22.96
CA GLU A 330 -10.16 -10.49 24.28
C GLU A 330 -10.84 -9.70 25.41
N ARG A 331 -10.97 -8.38 25.22
CA ARG A 331 -11.53 -7.46 26.20
C ARG A 331 -11.96 -6.17 25.52
N TYR A 332 -12.63 -5.31 26.26
CA TYR A 332 -12.85 -3.93 25.87
C TYR A 332 -12.60 -2.97 27.02
N GLU A 333 -12.43 -1.70 26.68
CA GLU A 333 -12.33 -0.59 27.61
C GLU A 333 -13.28 0.53 27.24
N LYS A 334 -13.71 1.31 28.23
CA LYS A 334 -14.53 2.51 28.04
C LYS A 334 -13.64 3.74 28.10
N CYS A 335 -13.65 4.53 27.05
CA CYS A 335 -12.95 5.81 26.95
C CYS A 335 -13.99 6.94 26.90
N ILE A 336 -13.72 8.03 27.64
CA ILE A 336 -14.53 9.25 27.57
C ILE A 336 -13.64 10.35 27.03
N VAL A 337 -14.05 10.93 25.90
CA VAL A 337 -13.26 11.99 25.26
C VAL A 337 -13.33 13.27 26.07
N ARG A 338 -12.21 13.68 26.64
CA ARG A 338 -12.12 14.91 27.45
C ARG A 338 -11.91 16.16 26.60
N LYS A 339 -11.20 16.04 25.49
CA LYS A 339 -10.83 17.14 24.60
C LYS A 339 -10.51 16.61 23.21
N THR A 340 -10.90 17.35 22.18
CA THR A 340 -10.43 17.16 20.80
C THR A 340 -9.48 18.29 20.41
N THR A 341 -8.50 18.00 19.56
CA THR A 341 -7.57 18.99 19.00
C THR A 341 -7.73 18.97 17.47
N HIS A 342 -7.76 20.14 16.84
CA HIS A 342 -7.90 20.28 15.40
C HIS A 342 -6.67 21.01 14.85
N GLU A 343 -6.18 20.51 13.72
CA GLU A 343 -5.12 21.12 12.93
C GLU A 343 -5.73 21.66 11.63
N PHE A 344 -5.29 22.86 11.20
CA PHE A 344 -5.88 23.58 10.07
C PHE A 344 -4.81 23.86 9.02
N ASN A 345 -5.09 23.49 7.77
CA ASN A 345 -4.31 23.92 6.62
C ASN A 345 -4.99 25.13 6.00
N HIS A 346 -4.24 26.21 5.79
CA HIS A 346 -4.73 27.43 5.17
C HIS A 346 -4.27 27.48 3.71
N GLU A 347 -5.23 27.39 2.77
CA GLU A 347 -4.96 27.59 1.35
C GLU A 347 -5.35 29.03 0.96
N THR A 348 -4.37 29.82 0.55
CA THR A 348 -4.61 31.20 0.10
C THR A 348 -5.02 31.18 -1.37
N SER A 349 -6.27 31.48 -1.67
CA SER A 349 -6.69 31.74 -3.06
C SER A 349 -6.29 33.15 -3.46
N THR A 350 -5.38 33.30 -4.42
CA THR A 350 -5.15 34.57 -5.11
C THR A 350 -6.27 34.77 -6.13
N PHE A 351 -7.06 35.83 -5.97
CA PHE A 351 -8.12 36.23 -6.90
C PHE A 351 -7.58 37.01 -8.09
#